data_AF-W8C6G1-F1
#
_entry.id   AF-W8C6G1-F1
#
_cell.length_a   1.000
_cell.length_b   1.000
_cell.length_c   1.000
_cell.angle_alpha   90.00
_cell.angle_beta   90.00
_cell.angle_gamma   90.00
#
_symmetry.space_group_name_H-M   'P 1'
#
loop_
_entity.id
_entity.type
_entity.pdbx_description
1 polymer ?
#
loop_
_entity_poly.entity_id
_entity_poly.type
_entity_poly.pdbx_seq_one_letter_code
_entity_poly.pdbx_strand_id
1 'polypeptide(L)'
;MTSCFQNDITHWYLHRENAQLQASSGACLSVVTEMPTSATKLRNSTRSTHLRVVLQPCVVSADEHSQRPRSGNVGAARKRALSQRWLRRGGWLVHQQTQLCLDNPLSDVVVVSHCRNAAPSQLFRFAMELQRL
;
A
#
# COMPACT_ATOMS: atom_id res chain seq x y z
N MET A 1 -14.65 6.84 9.61
CA MET A 1 -13.66 6.87 8.52
C MET A 1 -14.24 7.71 7.41
N THR A 2 -13.54 8.75 6.95
CA THR A 2 -14.02 9.65 5.88
C THR A 2 -13.79 8.98 4.52
N SER A 3 -14.78 9.00 3.63
CA SER A 3 -14.66 8.39 2.30
C SER A 3 -13.64 9.17 1.45
N CYS A 4 -12.88 8.47 0.59
CA CYS A 4 -11.97 9.13 -0.37
C CYS A 4 -12.73 10.13 -1.28
N PHE A 5 -13.99 9.83 -1.60
CA PHE A 5 -14.87 10.72 -2.36
C PHE A 5 -15.15 12.04 -1.62
N GLN A 6 -15.34 11.98 -0.29
CA GLN A 6 -15.58 13.18 0.53
C GLN A 6 -14.33 14.05 0.71
N ASN A 7 -13.16 13.52 0.38
CA ASN A 7 -11.87 14.24 0.41
C ASN A 7 -11.40 14.63 -1.01
N ASP A 8 -12.27 14.59 -2.02
CA ASP A 8 -11.96 14.87 -3.43
C ASP A 8 -10.80 14.03 -4.00
N ILE A 9 -10.52 12.87 -3.41
CA ILE A 9 -9.53 11.91 -3.91
C ILE A 9 -10.21 11.04 -4.96
N THR A 10 -10.30 11.59 -6.16
CA THR A 10 -10.92 10.95 -7.33
C THR A 10 -9.89 10.43 -8.33
N HIS A 11 -8.65 10.92 -8.25
CA HIS A 11 -7.59 10.61 -9.20
C HIS A 11 -6.43 9.90 -8.51
N TRP A 12 -5.93 8.86 -9.18
CA TRP A 12 -4.85 8.01 -8.70
C TRP A 12 -3.83 7.76 -9.81
N TYR A 13 -2.56 7.73 -9.44
CA TYR A 13 -1.43 7.57 -10.34
C TYR A 13 -0.56 6.42 -9.83
N LEU A 14 -0.26 5.45 -10.70
CA LEU A 14 0.77 4.44 -10.42
C LEU A 14 2.08 4.87 -11.06
N HIS A 15 3.01 5.34 -10.25
CA HIS A 15 4.33 5.78 -10.69
C HIS A 15 5.22 4.57 -11.01
N ARG A 16 5.75 4.50 -12.24
CA ARG A 16 6.57 3.36 -12.68
C ARG A 16 7.96 3.39 -12.09
N GLU A 17 8.55 4.57 -11.89
CA GLU A 17 9.92 4.70 -11.35
C GLU A 17 10.07 4.16 -9.92
N ASN A 18 9.06 4.32 -9.07
CA ASN A 18 9.14 4.00 -7.65
C ASN A 18 8.07 3.00 -7.19
N ALA A 19 7.22 2.54 -8.11
CA ALA A 19 6.10 1.63 -7.85
C ALA A 19 5.09 2.15 -6.82
N GLN A 20 4.93 3.47 -6.67
CA GLN A 20 4.00 4.05 -5.71
C GLN A 20 2.64 4.32 -6.33
N LEU A 21 1.58 3.93 -5.61
CA LEU A 21 0.21 4.28 -5.95
C LEU A 21 -0.18 5.55 -5.18
N GLN A 22 -0.19 6.67 -5.87
CA GLN A 22 -0.34 8.00 -5.29
C GLN A 22 -1.69 8.62 -5.65
N ALA A 23 -2.36 9.19 -4.67
CA ALA A 23 -3.58 10.00 -4.84
C ALA A 23 -3.25 11.41 -5.37
N SER A 24 -4.21 12.08 -6.01
CA SER A 24 -4.09 13.50 -6.40
C SER A 24 -3.77 14.45 -5.24
N SER A 25 -4.11 14.06 -4.01
CA SER A 25 -3.73 14.80 -2.80
C SER A 25 -2.23 14.74 -2.45
N GLY A 26 -1.44 13.93 -3.16
CA GLY A 26 -0.02 13.71 -2.90
C GLY A 26 0.27 12.61 -1.88
N ALA A 27 -0.75 11.94 -1.33
CA ALA A 27 -0.58 10.82 -0.41
C ALA A 27 -0.40 9.48 -1.16
N CYS A 28 0.42 8.58 -0.62
CA CYS A 28 0.66 7.25 -1.16
C CYS A 28 -0.12 6.18 -0.40
N LEU A 29 -0.60 5.18 -1.14
CA LEU A 29 -1.26 4.01 -0.58
C LEU A 29 -0.23 3.08 0.08
N SER A 30 -0.42 2.79 1.36
CA SER A 30 0.50 2.02 2.20
C SER A 30 -0.21 0.84 2.86
N VAL A 31 0.49 -0.29 3.00
CA VAL A 31 0.03 -1.44 3.79
C VAL A 31 0.73 -1.45 5.14
N VAL A 32 -0.02 -1.29 6.22
CA VAL A 32 0.51 -1.28 7.58
C VAL A 32 -0.01 -2.47 8.37
N THR A 33 0.82 -2.99 9.27
CA THR A 33 0.38 -3.97 10.28
C THR A 33 -0.31 -3.23 11.42
N GLU A 34 -1.55 -3.56 11.73
CA GLU A 34 -2.15 -3.15 12.99
C GLU A 34 -1.49 -3.91 14.13
N MET A 35 -0.78 -3.19 14.98
CA MET A 35 -0.41 -3.70 16.29
C MET A 35 -1.62 -3.46 17.21
N PRO A 36 -2.12 -4.46 17.94
CA PRO A 36 -3.17 -4.24 18.93
C PRO A 36 -2.63 -3.24 19.96
N THR A 37 -3.14 -2.01 19.92
CA THR A 37 -2.87 -0.99 20.95
C THR A 37 -3.63 -1.41 22.19
N SER A 38 -2.91 -2.10 23.10
CA SER A 38 -3.31 -2.41 24.46
C SER A 38 -4.51 -3.37 24.62
N ALA A 39 -4.22 -4.63 24.97
CA ALA A 39 -4.90 -5.33 26.07
C ALA A 39 -4.29 -6.73 26.22
N THR A 40 -3.80 -7.00 27.43
CA THR A 40 -3.72 -8.31 28.08
C THR A 40 -3.09 -9.47 27.30
N LYS A 41 -1.95 -9.96 27.80
CA LYS A 41 -1.38 -11.27 27.47
C LYS A 41 -2.42 -12.40 27.64
N LEU A 42 -3.26 -12.65 26.63
CA LEU A 42 -3.86 -13.98 26.46
C LEU A 42 -2.81 -14.83 25.74
N ARG A 43 -2.13 -15.65 26.55
CA ARG A 43 -1.38 -16.81 26.09
C ARG A 43 -2.31 -17.63 25.20
N ASN A 44 -1.87 -17.93 23.98
CA ASN A 44 -2.52 -18.76 22.95
C ASN A 44 -3.39 -18.03 21.91
N SER A 45 -2.97 -16.84 21.47
CA SER A 45 -3.49 -16.26 20.23
C SER A 45 -2.48 -16.45 19.11
N THR A 46 -2.83 -17.25 18.10
CA THR A 46 -2.15 -17.29 16.80
C THR A 46 -1.99 -15.85 16.33
N ARG A 47 -0.77 -15.42 16.00
CA ARG A 47 -0.45 -14.07 15.51
C ARG A 47 -1.25 -13.76 14.23
N SER A 48 -2.50 -13.35 14.37
CA SER A 48 -3.29 -12.78 13.28
C SER A 48 -2.80 -11.35 13.09
N THR A 49 -1.77 -11.18 12.28
CA THR A 49 -1.34 -9.84 11.87
C THR A 49 -2.39 -9.28 10.92
N HIS A 50 -3.24 -8.40 11.42
CA HIS A 50 -4.21 -7.69 10.59
C HIS A 50 -3.48 -6.62 9.78
N LEU A 51 -3.53 -6.74 8.45
CA LEU A 51 -2.98 -5.77 7.52
C LEU A 51 -4.08 -4.78 7.13
N ARG A 52 -3.76 -3.49 7.15
CA ARG A 52 -4.68 -2.43 6.78
C ARG A 52 -4.08 -1.55 5.69
N VAL A 53 -4.93 -1.10 4.78
CA VAL A 53 -4.58 -0.13 3.74
C VAL A 53 -4.83 1.28 4.28
N VAL A 54 -3.84 2.14 4.17
CA VAL A 54 -3.90 3.52 4.66
C VAL A 54 -3.27 4.49 3.66
N LEU A 55 -3.71 5.74 3.68
CA LEU A 55 -3.01 6.85 3.02
C LEU A 55 -1.97 7.45 3.95
N GLN A 56 -0.75 7.61 3.47
CA GLN A 56 0.36 8.22 4.21
C GLN A 56 1.17 9.14 3.28
N PRO A 57 1.97 10.07 3.82
CA PRO A 57 2.96 10.78 3.02
C PRO A 57 3.85 9.80 2.25
N CYS A 58 4.11 10.08 0.98
CA CYS A 58 4.97 9.27 0.13
C CYS A 58 6.41 9.26 0.66
N VAL A 59 7.01 8.07 0.75
CA VAL A 59 8.40 7.89 1.17
C VAL A 59 9.22 7.43 -0.02
N VAL A 60 10.00 8.34 -0.60
CA VAL A 60 10.99 7.99 -1.60
C VAL A 60 12.17 7.35 -0.89
N SER A 61 12.54 6.12 -1.26
CA SER A 61 13.78 5.51 -0.77
C SER A 61 14.94 6.27 -1.40
N ALA A 62 15.54 7.19 -0.66
CA ALA A 62 16.83 7.76 -1.00
C ALA A 62 17.88 6.67 -0.81
N ASP A 63 18.31 6.01 -1.88
CA ASP A 63 19.56 5.23 -1.89
C ASP A 63 20.00 4.95 -3.34
N GLU A 64 20.92 5.78 -3.85
CA GLU A 64 22.02 5.27 -4.69
C GLU A 64 23.30 6.13 -4.69
N HIS A 65 23.43 7.28 -4.01
CA HIS A 65 24.67 8.08 -4.13
C HIS A 65 25.23 8.84 -2.90
N SER A 66 24.69 8.71 -1.68
CA SER A 66 25.30 9.40 -0.53
C SER A 66 25.74 8.44 0.57
N GLN A 67 27.05 8.39 0.75
CA GLN A 67 27.77 7.69 1.80
C GLN A 67 27.27 8.10 3.20
N ARG A 68 26.67 7.13 3.92
CA ARG A 68 26.40 7.05 5.37
C ARG A 68 25.55 8.17 6.02
N PRO A 69 24.59 7.79 6.87
CA PRO A 69 24.92 7.68 8.30
C PRO A 69 24.37 6.42 8.99
N ARG A 70 25.05 6.03 10.08
CA ARG A 70 24.55 5.07 11.08
C ARG A 70 23.33 5.67 11.77
N SER A 71 22.13 5.15 11.54
CA SER A 71 20.95 5.50 12.38
C SER A 71 19.80 4.52 12.15
N GLY A 72 19.17 4.04 13.22
CA GLY A 72 17.99 3.14 13.16
C GLY A 72 16.82 3.69 12.34
N ASN A 73 16.84 4.99 12.05
CA ASN A 73 15.88 5.68 11.18
C ASN A 73 15.94 5.22 9.71
N VAL A 74 17.11 4.80 9.20
CA VAL A 74 17.25 4.30 7.82
C VAL A 74 16.45 3.00 7.63
N GLY A 75 16.49 2.11 8.64
CA GLY A 75 15.73 0.87 8.62
C GLY A 75 14.22 1.10 8.65
N ALA A 76 13.75 2.06 9.45
CA ALA A 76 12.34 2.42 9.51
C ALA A 76 11.84 3.10 8.22
N ALA A 77 12.63 4.03 7.66
CA ALA A 77 12.33 4.67 6.39
C ALA A 77 12.27 3.67 5.24
N ARG A 78 13.22 2.72 5.19
CA ARG A 78 13.23 1.67 4.18
C ARG A 78 12.02 0.74 4.29
N LYS A 79 11.62 0.36 5.50
CA LYS A 79 10.39 -0.41 5.73
C LYS A 79 9.15 0.34 5.24
N ARG A 80 9.05 1.65 5.52
CA ARG A 80 7.95 2.50 5.04
C ARG A 80 7.95 2.66 3.52
N ALA A 81 9.13 2.80 2.91
CA ALA A 81 9.24 2.88 1.46
C ALA A 81 8.75 1.57 0.80
N LEU A 82 9.08 0.42 1.38
CA LEU A 82 8.63 -0.89 0.88
C LEU A 82 7.12 -1.12 1.08
N SER A 83 6.53 -0.59 2.15
CA SER A 83 5.09 -0.73 2.42
C SER A 83 4.20 0.09 1.47
N GLN A 84 4.79 0.94 0.63
CA GLN A 84 4.08 1.79 -0.33
C GLN A 84 4.30 1.34 -1.79
N ARG A 85 4.87 0.15 -2.00
CA ARG A 85 5.17 -0.37 -3.35
C ARG A 85 4.09 -1.32 -3.86
N TRP A 86 3.62 -1.04 -5.06
CA TRP A 86 2.54 -1.76 -5.75
C TRP A 86 2.96 -2.14 -7.15
N LEU A 87 2.76 -3.40 -7.51
CA LEU A 87 3.00 -3.94 -8.84
C LEU A 87 1.68 -4.06 -9.59
N ARG A 88 1.65 -3.60 -10.84
CA ARG A 88 0.53 -3.88 -11.74
C ARG A 88 0.76 -5.21 -12.44
N ARG A 89 -0.20 -6.13 -12.36
CA ARG A 89 -0.20 -7.41 -13.09
C ARG A 89 -1.57 -7.62 -13.72
N GLY A 90 -1.69 -7.33 -15.02
CA GLY A 90 -3.00 -7.33 -15.69
C GLY A 90 -3.93 -6.31 -15.06
N GLY A 91 -5.06 -6.74 -14.49
CA GLY A 91 -5.99 -5.88 -13.73
C GLY A 91 -5.69 -5.77 -12.23
N TRP A 92 -4.70 -6.50 -11.71
CA TRP A 92 -4.42 -6.51 -10.27
C TRP A 92 -3.40 -5.45 -9.85
N LEU A 93 -3.63 -4.88 -8.67
CA LEU A 93 -2.65 -4.09 -7.92
C LEU A 93 -2.12 -4.94 -6.76
N VAL A 94 -0.90 -5.43 -6.90
CA VAL A 94 -0.26 -6.37 -5.97
C VAL A 94 0.70 -5.61 -5.07
N HIS A 95 0.51 -5.66 -3.76
CA HIS A 95 1.44 -5.08 -2.82
C HIS A 95 2.77 -5.85 -2.85
N GLN A 96 3.87 -5.17 -3.17
CA GLN A 96 5.14 -5.81 -3.49
C GLN A 96 5.73 -6.61 -2.31
N GLN A 97 5.57 -6.11 -1.08
CA GLN A 97 6.18 -6.79 0.08
C GLN A 97 5.38 -8.02 0.54
N THR A 98 4.04 -7.97 0.51
CA THR A 98 3.19 -9.06 1.04
C THR A 98 2.65 -9.98 -0.05
N GLN A 99 2.78 -9.61 -1.33
CA GLN A 99 2.20 -10.31 -2.48
C GLN A 99 0.67 -10.46 -2.42
N LEU A 100 0.01 -9.63 -1.62
CA LEU A 100 -1.46 -9.56 -1.54
C LEU A 100 -2.00 -8.56 -2.56
N CYS A 101 -3.22 -8.79 -3.03
CA CYS A 101 -3.90 -7.91 -3.96
C CYS A 101 -4.74 -6.88 -3.21
N LEU A 102 -4.80 -5.66 -3.73
CA LEU A 102 -5.80 -4.68 -3.32
C LEU A 102 -7.19 -5.26 -3.60
N ASP A 103 -8.10 -5.15 -2.64
CA ASP A 103 -9.43 -5.73 -2.71
C ASP A 103 -10.45 -4.74 -2.17
N ASN A 104 -11.53 -4.56 -2.93
CA ASN A 104 -12.71 -3.79 -2.54
C ASN A 104 -13.92 -4.74 -2.39
N PRO A 105 -14.02 -5.50 -1.29
CA PRO A 105 -14.93 -6.64 -1.15
C PRO A 105 -16.41 -6.26 -0.91
N LEU A 106 -16.90 -5.16 -1.49
CA LEU A 106 -18.23 -4.56 -1.26
C LEU A 106 -18.45 -4.06 0.19
N SER A 107 -17.39 -3.98 1.00
CA SER A 107 -17.41 -3.27 2.28
C SER A 107 -17.09 -1.78 2.09
N ASP A 108 -17.22 -1.01 3.16
CA ASP A 108 -16.81 0.39 3.24
C ASP A 108 -15.28 0.58 3.36
N VAL A 109 -14.51 -0.51 3.31
CA VAL A 109 -13.07 -0.50 3.55
C VAL A 109 -12.33 -1.28 2.47
N VAL A 110 -11.40 -0.60 1.79
CA VAL A 110 -10.43 -1.24 0.91
C VAL A 110 -9.39 -1.98 1.74
N VAL A 111 -9.10 -3.23 1.39
CA VAL A 111 -8.21 -4.12 2.13
C VAL A 111 -7.16 -4.74 1.21
N VAL A 112 -6.26 -5.54 1.80
CA VAL A 112 -5.41 -6.47 1.04
C VAL A 112 -5.84 -7.90 1.35
N SER A 113 -5.93 -8.74 0.32
CA SER A 113 -6.29 -10.15 0.46
C SER A 113 -5.51 -11.01 -0.53
N HIS A 114 -5.63 -12.34 -0.45
CA HIS A 114 -5.00 -13.22 -1.43
C HIS A 114 -5.48 -12.87 -2.85
N CYS A 115 -4.55 -12.86 -3.79
CA CYS A 115 -4.88 -12.62 -5.19
C CYS A 115 -5.75 -13.77 -5.73
N ARG A 116 -6.90 -13.43 -6.29
CA ARG A 116 -7.89 -14.39 -6.80
C ARG A 116 -8.12 -14.16 -8.30
N ASN A 117 -8.22 -15.27 -9.02
CA ASN A 117 -8.69 -15.25 -10.40
C ASN A 117 -10.18 -14.90 -10.44
N ALA A 118 -10.59 -14.14 -11.46
CA ALA A 118 -11.99 -13.77 -11.69
C ALA A 118 -12.70 -13.13 -10.48
N ALA A 119 -11.99 -12.34 -9.66
CA ALA A 119 -12.58 -11.56 -8.57
C ALA A 119 -12.73 -10.08 -8.99
N PRO A 120 -13.93 -9.60 -9.38
CA PRO A 120 -14.12 -8.21 -9.79
C PRO A 120 -13.71 -7.19 -8.73
N SER A 121 -13.83 -7.55 -7.45
CA SER A 121 -13.41 -6.72 -6.31
C SER A 121 -11.90 -6.44 -6.27
N GLN A 122 -11.10 -7.23 -7.00
CA GLN A 122 -9.64 -7.08 -7.10
C GLN A 122 -9.19 -6.53 -8.47
N LEU A 123 -10.12 -6.18 -9.36
CA LEU A 123 -9.81 -5.66 -10.69
C LEU A 123 -9.84 -4.13 -10.71
N PHE A 124 -8.68 -3.53 -10.96
CA PHE A 124 -8.50 -2.09 -11.06
C PHE A 124 -7.94 -1.74 -12.44
N ARG A 125 -8.59 -0.80 -13.12
CA ARG A 125 -8.17 -0.29 -14.43
C ARG A 125 -7.90 1.20 -14.31
N PHE A 126 -6.75 1.64 -14.79
CA PHE A 126 -6.50 3.08 -14.94
C PHE A 126 -7.18 3.57 -16.21
N ALA A 127 -7.74 4.77 -16.17
CA ALA A 127 -8.37 5.39 -17.33
C ALA A 127 -7.35 5.68 -18.46
N MET A 128 -6.08 5.86 -18.10
CA MET A 128 -4.97 6.06 -19.01
C MET A 128 -3.76 5.26 -18.52
N GLU A 129 -3.08 4.58 -19.45
CA GLU A 129 -1.81 3.89 -19.18
C GLU A 129 -0.74 4.44 -20.13
N LEU A 130 0.29 5.09 -19.58
CA LEU A 130 1.39 5.64 -20.36
C LEU A 130 2.41 4.53 -20.66
N GLN A 131 2.52 4.15 -21.92
CA GLN A 131 3.60 3.32 -22.42
C GLN A 131 4.76 4.26 -22.83
N ARG A 132 5.94 4.12 -22.19
CA ARG A 132 7.15 4.71 -22.76
C ARG A 132 7.40 4.01 -24.09
N LEU A 133 7.44 4.79 -25.17
CA LEU A 133 7.98 4.40 -26.46
C LEU A 133 9.49 4.15 -26.33
#